data_AF-A0A2V5LEX8-F1
#
_entry.id   AF-A0A2V5LEX8-F1
#
_cell.length_a   1.000
_cell.length_b   1.000
_cell.length_c   1.000
_cell.angle_alpha   90.00
_cell.angle_beta   90.00
_cell.angle_gamma   90.00
#
_symmetry.space_group_name_H-M   'P 1'
#
loop_
_entity.id
_entity.type
_entity.pdbx_description
1 polymer ?
#
loop_
_entity_poly.entity_id
_entity_poly.type
_entity_poly.pdbx_seq_one_letter_code
_entity_poly.pdbx_strand_id
1 'polypeptide(L)'
;FLSLAQTELETDYKRELKKHFGIMFNNLYTLTNLPIGRFASYLRHNNKLNEYMELLIHAFNPATVDGLMCRNTISVGWRGEVYDCDFNQQLGMQWNNGAPMFLWDVDPPKIEGREVMTGNHCFGCTAGAGSSCGGAIV
;
A
#
# COMPACT_ATOMS: atom_id res chain seq x y z
N PHE A 1 -10.18 -5.05 11.12
CA PHE A 1 -9.83 -4.94 9.68
C PHE A 1 -8.35 -4.69 9.43
N LEU A 2 -7.62 -4.06 10.37
CA LEU A 2 -6.16 -3.92 10.27
C LEU A 2 -5.46 -5.23 10.63
N SER A 3 -4.27 -5.43 10.05
CA SER A 3 -3.42 -6.57 10.38
C SER A 3 -2.87 -6.46 11.79
N LEU A 4 -2.74 -7.60 12.46
CA LEU A 4 -1.99 -7.73 13.71
C LEU A 4 -0.48 -7.73 13.42
N ALA A 5 0.33 -7.79 14.48
CA ALA A 5 1.78 -7.83 14.36
C ALA A 5 2.24 -8.99 13.47
N GLN A 6 3.01 -8.68 12.42
CA GLN A 6 3.46 -9.65 11.42
C GLN A 6 4.24 -10.80 12.05
N THR A 7 5.12 -10.52 13.01
CA THR A 7 5.94 -11.52 13.71
C THR A 7 5.12 -12.53 14.51
N GLU A 8 4.07 -12.08 15.18
CA GLU A 8 3.19 -12.94 15.97
C GLU A 8 2.39 -13.85 15.03
N LEU A 9 1.80 -13.26 13.98
CA LEU A 9 1.09 -14.01 12.95
C LEU A 9 1.99 -15.01 12.24
N GLU A 10 3.23 -14.64 11.89
CA GLU A 10 4.17 -15.57 11.26
C GLU A 10 4.43 -16.79 12.14
N THR A 11 4.65 -16.58 13.44
CA THR A 11 4.92 -17.65 14.40
C THR A 11 3.74 -18.60 14.52
N ASP A 12 2.53 -18.06 14.65
CA ASP A 12 1.31 -18.84 14.76
C ASP A 12 1.01 -19.62 13.48
N TYR A 13 1.10 -18.98 12.30
CA TYR A 13 0.86 -19.64 11.03
C TYR A 13 1.91 -20.74 10.76
N LYS A 14 3.19 -20.52 11.10
CA LYS A 14 4.22 -21.58 11.00
C LYS A 14 3.87 -22.78 11.88
N ARG A 15 3.41 -22.55 13.12
CA ARG A 15 3.03 -23.61 14.05
C ARG A 15 1.82 -24.40 13.55
N GLU A 16 0.72 -23.71 13.27
CA GLU A 16 -0.55 -24.36 12.93
C GLU A 16 -0.49 -25.04 11.56
N LEU A 17 0.10 -24.39 10.54
CA LEU A 17 0.18 -24.97 9.19
C LEU A 17 1.08 -26.21 9.14
N LYS A 18 2.18 -26.22 9.91
CA LYS A 18 3.04 -27.40 10.03
C LYS A 18 2.32 -28.54 10.75
N LYS A 19 1.68 -28.24 11.88
CA LYS A 19 1.00 -29.25 12.72
C LYS A 19 -0.16 -29.92 11.99
N HIS A 20 -0.99 -29.14 11.29
CA HIS A 20 -2.22 -29.63 10.70
C HIS A 20 -2.08 -30.09 9.25
N PHE A 21 -1.10 -29.55 8.50
CA PHE A 21 -0.99 -29.78 7.06
C PHE A 21 0.43 -30.13 6.59
N GLY A 22 1.43 -30.13 7.46
CA GLY A 22 2.83 -30.34 7.07
C GLY A 22 3.42 -29.23 6.20
N ILE A 23 2.75 -28.08 6.10
CA ILE A 23 3.18 -26.95 5.27
C ILE A 23 4.23 -26.14 6.02
N MET A 24 5.31 -25.79 5.32
CA MET A 24 6.36 -24.91 5.81
C MET A 24 6.55 -23.75 4.84
N PHE A 25 6.83 -22.57 5.37
CA PHE A 25 7.12 -21.37 4.59
C PHE A 25 8.18 -20.52 5.30
N ASN A 26 8.82 -19.62 4.55
CA ASN A 26 9.94 -18.84 5.07
C ASN A 26 9.48 -17.57 5.79
N ASN A 27 8.67 -16.76 5.14
CA ASN A 27 8.22 -15.46 5.64
C ASN A 27 6.70 -15.31 5.48
N LEU A 28 6.05 -14.59 6.40
CA LEU A 28 4.67 -14.13 6.30
C LEU A 28 4.66 -12.61 6.15
N TYR A 29 3.86 -12.12 5.20
CA TYR A 29 3.69 -10.69 4.98
C TYR A 29 2.25 -10.29 5.21
N THR A 30 2.03 -9.30 6.07
CA THR A 30 0.70 -8.74 6.33
C THR A 30 0.47 -7.53 5.46
N LEU A 31 -0.64 -7.54 4.72
CA LEU A 31 -1.05 -6.42 3.87
C LEU A 31 -2.38 -5.87 4.32
N THR A 32 -2.49 -4.54 4.38
CA THR A 32 -3.75 -3.85 4.63
C THR A 32 -4.53 -3.77 3.33
N ASN A 33 -5.82 -4.12 3.36
CA ASN A 33 -6.68 -4.00 2.18
C ASN A 33 -6.88 -2.52 1.83
N LEU A 34 -6.40 -2.08 0.68
CA LEU A 34 -6.61 -0.68 0.29
C LEU A 34 -8.07 -0.39 -0.04
N PRO A 35 -8.60 0.79 0.32
CA PRO A 35 -9.98 1.20 0.08
C PRO A 35 -10.21 1.63 -1.39
N ILE A 36 -9.78 0.81 -2.35
CA ILE A 36 -9.91 1.04 -3.79
C ILE A 36 -10.49 -0.19 -4.51
N GLY A 37 -10.81 -0.03 -5.80
CA GLY A 37 -11.20 -1.13 -6.68
C GLY A 37 -12.30 -2.03 -6.12
N ARG A 38 -12.09 -3.35 -6.18
CA ARG A 38 -13.09 -4.35 -5.76
C ARG A 38 -13.43 -4.26 -4.27
N PHE A 39 -12.44 -4.00 -3.41
CA PHE A 39 -12.66 -3.93 -1.97
C PHE A 39 -13.50 -2.70 -1.60
N ALA A 40 -13.20 -1.53 -2.19
CA ALA A 40 -14.05 -0.35 -2.04
C ALA A 40 -15.48 -0.59 -2.52
N SER A 41 -15.64 -1.23 -3.69
CA SER A 41 -16.96 -1.58 -4.22
C SER A 41 -17.72 -2.48 -3.26
N TYR A 42 -17.08 -3.53 -2.72
CA TYR A 42 -17.69 -4.40 -1.71
C TYR A 42 -18.12 -3.60 -0.46
N LEU A 43 -17.26 -2.73 0.07
CA LEU A 43 -17.61 -1.90 1.23
C LEU A 43 -18.78 -0.97 0.96
N ARG A 44 -18.87 -0.35 -0.23
CA ARG A 44 -20.01 0.50 -0.61
C ARG A 44 -21.31 -0.29 -0.66
N HIS A 45 -21.31 -1.48 -1.28
CA HIS A 45 -22.52 -2.32 -1.35
C HIS A 45 -23.01 -2.74 0.04
N ASN A 46 -22.12 -2.81 1.03
CA ASN A 46 -22.45 -3.16 2.40
C ASN A 46 -22.59 -1.93 3.33
N ASN A 47 -22.59 -0.70 2.80
CA ASN A 47 -22.62 0.54 3.59
C ASN A 47 -21.51 0.67 4.66
N LYS A 48 -20.34 0.05 4.42
CA LYS A 48 -19.19 0.02 5.35
C LYS A 48 -18.02 0.91 4.92
N LEU A 49 -18.10 1.58 3.77
CA LEU A 49 -16.96 2.33 3.25
C LEU A 49 -16.54 3.48 4.19
N ASN A 50 -17.49 4.25 4.72
CA ASN A 50 -17.19 5.37 5.60
C ASN A 50 -16.56 4.89 6.92
N GLU A 51 -17.14 3.88 7.55
CA GLU A 51 -16.60 3.24 8.76
C GLU A 51 -15.16 2.74 8.53
N TYR A 52 -14.91 2.11 7.39
CA TYR A 52 -13.57 1.63 7.07
C TYR A 52 -12.58 2.77 6.84
N MET A 53 -13.00 3.84 6.16
CA MET A 53 -12.16 5.02 5.98
C MET A 53 -11.82 5.70 7.31
N GLU A 54 -12.80 5.85 8.21
CA GLU A 54 -12.58 6.40 9.55
C GLU A 54 -11.59 5.54 10.35
N LEU A 55 -11.72 4.21 10.29
CA LEU A 55 -10.74 3.31 10.90
C LEU A 55 -9.32 3.56 10.39
N LEU A 56 -9.14 3.70 9.08
CA LEU A 56 -7.81 3.94 8.49
C LEU A 56 -7.24 5.30 8.92
N ILE A 57 -8.09 6.35 8.97
CA ILE A 57 -7.70 7.69 9.38
C ILE A 57 -7.30 7.70 10.87
N HIS A 58 -8.13 7.11 11.74
CA HIS A 58 -7.86 7.03 13.17
C HIS A 58 -6.64 6.17 13.50
N ALA A 59 -6.33 5.18 12.66
CA ALA A 59 -5.15 4.34 12.82
C ALA A 59 -3.91 4.89 12.09
N PHE A 60 -3.95 6.10 11.54
CA PHE A 60 -2.79 6.70 10.88
C PHE A 60 -1.57 6.69 11.82
N ASN A 61 -0.47 6.09 11.36
CA ASN A 61 0.76 6.00 12.12
C ASN A 61 1.89 6.74 11.38
N PRO A 62 2.32 7.91 11.88
CA PRO A 62 3.42 8.69 11.28
C PRO A 62 4.73 7.91 11.14
N ALA A 63 5.01 6.93 12.01
CA ALA A 63 6.24 6.14 11.97
C ALA A 63 6.34 5.27 10.69
N THR A 64 5.22 5.02 10.03
CA THR A 64 5.19 4.25 8.77
C THR A 64 5.67 5.05 7.57
N VAL A 65 5.67 6.39 7.66
CA VAL A 65 5.87 7.27 6.50
C VAL A 65 7.24 7.06 5.86
N ASP A 66 8.31 6.95 6.65
CA ASP A 66 9.68 6.82 6.12
C ASP A 66 9.91 5.52 5.35
N GLY A 67 9.15 4.46 5.66
CA GLY A 67 9.24 3.17 4.98
C GLY A 67 8.26 2.99 3.82
N LEU A 68 7.50 4.02 3.43
CA LEU A 68 6.57 3.92 2.30
C LEU A 68 7.33 3.79 0.97
N MET A 69 6.90 2.83 0.15
CA MET A 69 7.47 2.59 -1.18
C MET A 69 7.41 3.80 -2.11
N CYS A 70 6.35 4.62 -2.06
CA CYS A 70 6.18 5.78 -2.94
C CYS A 70 7.25 6.87 -2.75
N ARG A 71 8.10 6.76 -1.72
CA ARG A 71 9.22 7.67 -1.46
C ARG A 71 10.49 7.31 -2.23
N ASN A 72 10.67 6.05 -2.59
CA ASN A 72 11.91 5.55 -3.21
C ASN A 72 11.66 4.71 -4.47
N THR A 73 10.41 4.44 -4.81
CA THR A 73 10.00 3.74 -6.03
C THR A 73 8.93 4.55 -6.77
N ILE A 74 8.78 4.24 -8.06
CA ILE A 74 7.73 4.73 -8.93
C ILE A 74 7.08 3.51 -9.59
N SER A 75 5.80 3.64 -9.97
CA SER A 75 5.15 2.65 -10.84
C SER A 75 5.14 3.14 -12.28
N VAL A 76 5.38 2.25 -13.23
CA VAL A 76 5.40 2.57 -14.66
C VAL A 76 4.33 1.76 -15.38
N GLY A 77 3.44 2.45 -16.05
CA GLY A 77 2.42 1.91 -16.94
C GLY A 77 3.02 1.24 -18.18
N TRP A 78 2.25 0.36 -18.81
CA TRP A 78 2.71 -0.39 -19.97
C TRP A 78 2.99 0.47 -21.21
N ARG A 79 2.44 1.70 -21.28
CA ARG A 79 2.78 2.69 -22.32
C ARG A 79 3.86 3.66 -21.86
N GLY A 80 4.42 3.47 -20.67
CA GLY A 80 5.44 4.33 -20.08
C GLY A 80 4.89 5.43 -19.18
N GLU A 81 3.59 5.50 -18.88
CA GLU A 81 3.04 6.49 -17.94
C GLU A 81 3.66 6.31 -16.55
N VAL A 82 4.05 7.39 -15.87
CA VAL A 82 4.69 7.30 -14.54
C VAL A 82 3.71 7.68 -13.45
N TYR A 83 3.73 6.92 -12.35
CA TYR A 83 2.90 7.11 -11.17
C TYR A 83 3.78 7.00 -9.92
N ASP A 84 3.36 7.63 -8.82
CA ASP A 84 4.11 7.57 -7.56
C ASP A 84 4.07 6.19 -6.90
N CYS A 85 3.02 5.41 -7.17
CA CYS A 85 2.85 4.05 -6.71
C CYS A 85 1.86 3.27 -7.61
N ASP A 86 1.78 1.97 -7.38
CA ASP A 86 0.84 1.07 -8.05
C ASP A 86 -0.62 1.44 -7.79
N PHE A 87 -0.95 1.93 -6.59
CA PHE A 87 -2.31 2.39 -6.27
C PHE A 87 -2.69 3.68 -6.99
N ASN A 88 -1.76 4.63 -7.13
CA ASN A 88 -1.96 5.80 -7.98
C ASN A 88 -2.19 5.36 -9.43
N GLN A 89 -1.45 4.37 -9.91
CA GLN A 89 -1.69 3.77 -11.23
C GLN A 89 -3.09 3.15 -11.34
N GLN A 90 -3.55 2.37 -10.36
CA GLN A 90 -4.89 1.79 -10.37
C GLN A 90 -6.01 2.85 -10.33
N LEU A 91 -5.71 4.03 -9.79
CA LEU A 91 -6.63 5.17 -9.73
C LEU A 91 -6.49 6.14 -10.92
N GLY A 92 -5.55 5.91 -11.84
CA GLY A 92 -5.26 6.84 -12.94
C GLY A 92 -4.64 8.16 -12.49
N MET A 93 -4.07 8.22 -11.28
CA MET A 93 -3.39 9.39 -10.72
C MET A 93 -1.96 9.49 -11.26
N GLN A 94 -1.84 9.73 -12.57
CA GLN A 94 -0.54 9.88 -13.23
C GLN A 94 0.24 11.04 -12.63
N TRP A 95 1.54 10.81 -12.38
CA TRP A 95 2.43 11.86 -11.90
C TRP A 95 2.43 13.02 -12.91
N ASN A 96 2.07 14.20 -12.42
CA ASN A 96 1.94 15.41 -13.20
C ASN A 96 2.82 16.52 -12.61
N ASN A 97 3.74 17.06 -13.43
CA ASN A 97 4.56 18.22 -13.10
C ASN A 97 4.37 19.32 -14.15
N GLY A 98 3.12 19.71 -14.39
CA GLY A 98 2.71 20.62 -15.47
C GLY A 98 2.33 19.91 -16.77
N ALA A 99 2.80 18.67 -16.96
CA ALA A 99 2.37 17.76 -18.01
C ALA A 99 2.36 16.30 -17.49
N PRO A 100 1.57 15.40 -18.10
CA PRO A 100 1.63 13.97 -17.81
C PRO A 100 3.05 13.43 -18.01
N MET A 101 3.60 12.76 -16.99
CA MET A 101 4.97 12.24 -17.02
C MET A 101 5.03 10.85 -17.67
N PHE A 102 5.94 10.66 -18.62
CA PHE A 102 6.30 9.35 -19.15
C PHE A 102 7.73 8.98 -18.79
N LEU A 103 8.06 7.69 -18.81
CA LEU A 103 9.35 7.15 -18.38
C LEU A 103 10.54 7.80 -19.11
N TRP A 104 10.38 8.12 -20.40
CA TRP A 104 11.43 8.76 -21.20
C TRP A 104 11.59 10.27 -20.91
N ASP A 105 10.64 10.89 -20.20
CA ASP A 105 10.71 12.28 -19.76
C ASP A 105 11.35 12.39 -18.36
N VAL A 106 11.52 11.26 -17.67
CA VAL A 106 12.04 11.21 -16.31
C VAL A 106 13.55 11.49 -16.29
N ASP A 107 13.94 12.50 -15.53
CA ASP A 107 15.33 12.86 -15.26
C ASP A 107 15.69 12.45 -13.82
N PRO A 108 16.37 11.30 -13.59
CA PRO A 108 16.55 10.73 -12.25
C PRO A 108 17.13 11.68 -11.19
N PRO A 109 18.18 12.48 -11.48
CA PRO A 109 18.67 13.53 -10.58
C PRO A 109 17.63 14.56 -10.13
N LYS A 110 16.56 14.78 -10.90
CA LYS A 110 15.51 15.78 -10.61
C LYS A 110 14.28 15.21 -9.92
N ILE A 111 14.22 13.89 -9.69
CA ILE A 111 13.11 13.22 -9.00
C ILE A 111 13.22 13.39 -7.49
N GLU A 112 14.44 13.54 -6.96
CA GLU A 112 14.65 13.62 -5.52
C GLU A 112 13.93 14.82 -4.91
N GLY A 113 13.27 14.61 -3.77
CA GLY A 113 12.51 15.66 -3.09
C GLY A 113 11.21 16.06 -3.79
N ARG A 114 10.78 15.33 -4.83
CA ARG A 114 9.46 15.54 -5.45
C ARG A 114 8.32 15.36 -4.45
N GLU A 115 7.23 16.06 -4.70
CA GLU A 115 5.98 15.80 -4.02
C GLU A 115 5.36 14.49 -4.54
N VAL A 116 4.86 13.66 -3.63
CA VAL A 116 4.11 12.45 -3.94
C VAL A 116 2.63 12.80 -3.96
N MET A 117 1.92 12.47 -5.05
CA MET A 117 0.48 12.71 -5.09
C MET A 117 -0.22 11.77 -4.10
N THR A 118 -0.93 12.35 -3.14
CA THR A 118 -1.64 11.61 -2.10
C THR A 118 -3.15 11.62 -2.33
N GLY A 119 -3.84 10.66 -1.72
CA GLY A 119 -5.29 10.57 -1.70
C GLY A 119 -5.77 9.67 -0.56
N ASN A 120 -7.08 9.48 -0.45
CA ASN A 120 -7.69 8.71 0.66
C ASN A 120 -7.13 7.29 0.79
N HIS A 121 -6.72 6.66 -0.31
CA HIS A 121 -6.14 5.32 -0.28
C HIS A 121 -4.80 5.25 0.46
N CYS A 122 -4.05 6.36 0.56
CA CYS A 122 -2.77 6.43 1.25
C CYS A 122 -2.91 6.07 2.73
N PHE A 123 -4.05 6.36 3.36
CA PHE A 123 -4.32 5.94 4.74
C PHE A 123 -4.22 4.42 4.92
N GLY A 124 -4.51 3.61 3.90
CA GLY A 124 -4.34 2.17 4.00
C GLY A 124 -2.87 1.71 3.99
N CYS A 125 -1.96 2.49 3.41
CA CYS A 125 -0.52 2.21 3.46
C CYS A 125 0.11 2.66 4.78
N THR A 126 -0.48 3.65 5.46
CA THR A 126 0.06 4.28 6.66
C THR A 126 -0.64 3.91 7.96
N ALA A 127 -1.76 3.17 7.89
CA ALA A 127 -2.52 2.79 9.07
C ALA A 127 -1.85 1.63 9.83
N GLY A 128 -1.84 1.69 11.16
CA GLY A 128 -1.32 0.66 12.05
C GLY A 128 0.18 0.42 11.85
N ALA A 129 0.57 -0.82 11.53
CA ALA A 129 1.95 -1.20 11.23
C ALA A 129 2.40 -0.74 9.82
N GLY A 130 1.53 -0.10 9.05
CA GLY A 130 1.76 0.24 7.66
C GLY A 130 1.69 -0.99 6.75
N SER A 131 1.64 -0.74 5.44
CA SER A 131 1.58 -1.81 4.44
C SER A 131 2.38 -1.44 3.21
N SER A 132 3.28 -2.35 2.83
CA SER A 132 4.05 -2.31 1.59
C SER A 132 4.05 -3.69 0.93
N CYS A 133 4.54 -3.83 -0.31
CA CYS A 133 4.74 -5.14 -0.93
C CYS A 133 5.66 -6.08 -0.12
N GLY A 134 6.45 -5.54 0.81
CA GLY A 134 7.28 -6.27 1.76
C GLY A 134 6.61 -6.56 3.11
N GLY A 135 5.31 -6.32 3.26
CA GLY A 135 4.56 -6.52 4.50
C GLY A 135 4.47 -5.26 5.37
N ALA A 136 4.42 -5.45 6.69
CA ALA A 136 4.43 -4.39 7.69
C ALA A 136 5.69 -3.52 7.59
N ILE A 137 5.54 -2.22 7.82
CA ILE A 137 6.62 -1.23 7.72
C ILE A 137 7.27 -0.99 9.09
N VAL A 138 6.49 -1.06 10.17
CA VAL A 138 6.94 -0.88 11.57
C VAL A 138 6.48 -2.00 12.48
#